data_AF-A0A820E8T1-F1
#
_entry.id   AF-A0A820E8T1-F1
#
_cell.length_a   1.000
_cell.length_b   1.000
_cell.length_c   1.000
_cell.angle_alpha   90.00
_cell.angle_beta   90.00
_cell.angle_gamma   90.00
#
_symmetry.space_group_name_H-M   'P 1'
#
loop_
_entity.id
_entity.type
_entity.pdbx_description
1 polymer ?
#
loop_
_entity_poly.entity_id
_entity_poly.type
_entity_poly.pdbx_seq_one_letter_code
_entity_poly.pdbx_strand_id
1 'polypeptide(L)'
;MAYHQRGRVILSSNSFCSWWNWWEYSNNGILLFVMAWGSIERHLLVFNRTMMDTKRKRFLFHVLPMTSACIYPVIFYFAIIILNTCKNRWNYNKVFCEIPCYLMDQKILTTYDFIADVVFPICAIATANISLIFRIVWQKRRHQAVWRRQYKLARQLIFIAVIYTVFWFPLTFNGLIITFAPSAILQSIQVDYFFFLLHMVPSLLPFISLTCLSNFMKTILNKSQTTIVPLPR
;
A
#
# COMPACT_ATOMS: atom_id res chain seq x y z
N MET A 1 20.43 -5.24 -11.24
CA MET A 1 21.10 -6.23 -10.36
C MET A 1 22.56 -5.90 -10.02
N ALA A 2 23.08 -4.68 -10.27
CA ALA A 2 24.41 -4.27 -9.78
C ALA A 2 24.42 -3.74 -8.33
N TYR A 3 23.25 -3.48 -7.75
CA TYR A 3 23.08 -2.92 -6.39
C TYR A 3 23.61 -3.85 -5.28
N HIS A 4 23.40 -5.17 -5.39
CA HIS A 4 23.81 -6.11 -4.34
C HIS A 4 25.30 -6.43 -4.33
N GLN A 5 26.01 -6.27 -5.45
CA GLN A 5 27.42 -6.67 -5.53
C GLN A 5 28.38 -5.73 -4.79
N ARG A 6 28.02 -4.45 -4.60
CA ARG A 6 28.89 -3.46 -3.96
C ARG A 6 28.55 -3.15 -2.50
N GLY A 7 27.36 -3.52 -2.04
CA GLY A 7 26.92 -3.25 -0.67
C GLY A 7 26.83 -1.76 -0.28
N ARG A 8 26.84 -0.84 -1.25
CA ARG A 8 26.87 0.62 -1.03
C ARG A 8 25.88 1.35 -1.93
N VAL A 9 25.46 2.55 -1.50
CA VAL A 9 24.61 3.46 -2.29
C VAL A 9 25.34 3.92 -3.56
N ILE A 10 24.65 3.96 -4.70
CA ILE A 10 25.24 4.36 -6.01
C ILE A 10 25.75 5.81 -5.98
N LEU A 11 24.97 6.72 -5.39
CA LEU A 11 25.26 8.14 -5.29
C LEU A 11 25.31 8.52 -3.81
N SER A 12 26.52 8.62 -3.26
CA SER A 12 26.76 9.03 -1.88
C SER A 12 26.62 10.55 -1.72
N SER A 13 25.41 11.08 -1.93
CA SER A 13 25.11 12.49 -1.71
C SER A 13 23.90 12.66 -0.80
N ASN A 14 23.93 13.70 0.04
CA ASN A 14 22.83 14.04 0.95
C ASN A 14 21.52 14.30 0.18
N SER A 15 21.60 15.01 -0.94
CA SER A 15 20.44 15.32 -1.79
C SER A 15 19.84 14.05 -2.38
N PHE A 16 20.65 13.14 -2.92
CA PHE A 16 20.15 11.87 -3.47
C PHE A 16 19.38 11.07 -2.41
N CYS A 17 19.95 10.91 -1.21
CA CYS A 17 19.27 10.16 -0.15
C CYS A 17 17.99 10.81 0.35
N SER A 18 17.94 12.15 0.39
CA SER A 18 16.73 12.87 0.79
C SER A 18 15.61 12.70 -0.24
N TRP A 19 15.92 12.84 -1.53
CA TRP A 19 14.96 12.61 -2.62
C TRP A 19 14.51 11.15 -2.70
N TRP A 20 15.44 10.21 -2.50
CA TRP A 20 15.13 8.78 -2.46
C TRP A 20 14.15 8.46 -1.34
N ASN A 21 14.45 8.87 -0.11
CA ASN A 21 13.56 8.66 1.04
C ASN A 21 12.21 9.33 0.82
N TRP A 22 12.16 10.57 0.34
CA TRP A 22 10.88 11.22 0.01
C TRP A 22 10.04 10.39 -0.97
N TRP A 23 10.65 9.92 -2.06
CA TRP A 23 9.97 9.11 -3.06
C TRP A 23 9.47 7.77 -2.48
N GLU A 24 10.31 7.08 -1.73
CA GLU A 24 10.00 5.79 -1.12
C GLU A 24 8.84 5.89 -0.12
N TYR A 25 8.93 6.81 0.84
CA TYR A 25 7.90 7.02 1.85
C TYR A 25 6.59 7.50 1.22
N SER A 26 6.66 8.43 0.25
CA SER A 26 5.48 8.87 -0.50
C SER A 26 4.77 7.71 -1.20
N ASN A 27 5.50 6.85 -1.92
CA ASN A 27 4.89 5.71 -2.60
C ASN A 27 4.28 4.70 -1.63
N ASN A 28 4.98 4.39 -0.54
CA ASN A 28 4.45 3.51 0.49
C ASN A 28 3.16 4.07 1.12
N GLY A 29 3.14 5.36 1.44
CA GLY A 29 1.96 6.06 1.93
C GLY A 29 0.81 6.01 0.91
N ILE A 30 1.07 6.37 -0.36
CA ILE A 30 0.06 6.32 -1.42
C ILE A 30 -0.53 4.91 -1.52
N LEU A 31 0.30 3.86 -1.53
CA LEU A 31 -0.17 2.48 -1.59
C LEU A 31 -1.09 2.15 -0.40
N LEU A 32 -0.70 2.50 0.83
CA LEU A 32 -1.52 2.29 2.04
C LEU A 32 -2.86 3.03 1.96
N PHE A 33 -2.85 4.33 1.66
CA PHE A 33 -4.06 5.15 1.60
C PHE A 33 -4.99 4.74 0.45
N VAL A 34 -4.43 4.44 -0.72
CA VAL A 34 -5.21 3.93 -1.86
C VAL A 34 -5.83 2.57 -1.54
N MET A 35 -5.10 1.68 -0.86
CA MET A 35 -5.62 0.38 -0.44
C MET A 35 -6.71 0.51 0.62
N ALA A 36 -6.55 1.43 1.58
CA ALA A 36 -7.57 1.76 2.58
C ALA A 36 -8.83 2.31 1.92
N TRP A 37 -8.68 3.34 1.09
CA TRP A 37 -9.82 3.94 0.40
C TRP A 37 -10.49 2.94 -0.54
N GLY A 38 -9.73 2.19 -1.34
CA GLY A 38 -10.28 1.18 -2.24
C GLY A 38 -11.05 0.07 -1.50
N SER A 39 -10.68 -0.25 -0.25
CA SER A 39 -11.43 -1.19 0.59
C SER A 39 -12.75 -0.58 1.07
N ILE A 40 -12.73 0.69 1.51
CA ILE A 40 -13.94 1.45 1.90
C ILE A 40 -14.87 1.65 0.71
N GLU A 41 -14.34 2.03 -0.45
CA GLU A 41 -15.11 2.27 -1.66
C GLU A 41 -15.87 1.02 -2.10
N ARG A 42 -15.21 -0.14 -2.06
CA ARG A 42 -15.84 -1.44 -2.36
C ARG A 42 -16.94 -1.77 -1.38
N HIS A 43 -16.73 -1.46 -0.10
CA HIS A 43 -17.78 -1.54 0.90
C HIS A 43 -18.95 -0.61 0.49
N LEU A 44 -18.72 0.67 0.24
CA LEU A 44 -19.78 1.61 -0.19
C LEU A 44 -20.54 1.15 -1.43
N LEU A 45 -19.87 0.61 -2.46
CA LEU A 45 -20.49 0.07 -3.67
C LEU A 45 -21.43 -1.11 -3.40
N VAL A 46 -21.08 -1.97 -2.44
CA VAL A 46 -21.88 -3.14 -2.08
C VAL A 46 -23.06 -2.72 -1.18
N PHE A 47 -22.90 -1.72 -0.32
CA PHE A 47 -23.94 -1.23 0.62
C PHE A 47 -24.93 -0.27 -0.02
N ASN A 48 -24.43 0.70 -0.78
CA ASN A 48 -25.21 1.80 -1.30
C ASN A 48 -24.88 2.02 -2.77
N ARG A 49 -25.30 1.09 -3.63
CA ARG A 49 -25.07 1.20 -5.09
C ARG A 49 -25.56 2.54 -5.65
N THR A 50 -26.67 3.05 -5.12
CA THR A 50 -27.27 4.35 -5.49
C THR A 50 -26.40 5.57 -5.17
N MET A 51 -25.39 5.43 -4.30
CA MET A 51 -24.43 6.50 -4.04
C MET A 51 -23.46 6.73 -5.21
N MET A 52 -23.35 5.82 -6.17
CA MET A 52 -22.43 5.97 -7.32
C MET A 52 -23.13 6.13 -8.67
N ASP A 53 -24.46 6.28 -8.69
CA ASP A 53 -25.24 6.35 -9.92
C ASP A 53 -25.08 7.70 -10.65
N THR A 54 -24.87 8.80 -9.92
CA THR A 54 -24.74 10.14 -10.53
C THR A 54 -23.29 10.58 -10.64
N LYS A 55 -22.96 11.34 -11.69
CA LYS A 55 -21.60 11.87 -11.93
C LYS A 55 -21.07 12.68 -10.73
N ARG A 56 -21.92 13.52 -10.14
CA ARG A 56 -21.55 14.35 -8.97
C ARG A 56 -21.20 13.50 -7.75
N LYS A 57 -22.00 12.49 -7.44
CA LYS A 57 -21.71 11.59 -6.31
C LYS A 57 -20.49 10.71 -6.59
N ARG A 58 -20.31 10.23 -7.82
CA ARG A 58 -19.08 9.50 -8.20
C ARG A 58 -17.83 10.37 -8.03
N PHE A 59 -17.89 11.63 -8.43
CA PHE A 59 -16.77 12.54 -8.20
C PHE A 59 -16.45 12.67 -6.70
N LEU A 60 -17.48 12.86 -5.86
CA LEU A 60 -17.33 13.03 -4.42
C LEU A 60 -16.87 11.76 -3.67
N PHE A 61 -17.39 10.59 -4.01
CA PHE A 61 -17.16 9.33 -3.29
C PHE A 61 -16.13 8.40 -3.95
N HIS A 62 -15.56 8.77 -5.08
CA HIS A 62 -14.53 7.96 -5.74
C HIS A 62 -13.34 8.82 -6.14
N VAL A 63 -13.55 9.85 -6.97
CA VAL A 63 -12.44 10.63 -7.55
C VAL A 63 -11.75 11.48 -6.49
N LEU A 64 -12.51 12.23 -5.70
CA LEU A 64 -11.96 13.15 -4.70
C LEU A 64 -11.11 12.41 -3.64
N PRO A 65 -11.61 11.34 -2.98
CA PRO A 65 -10.86 10.71 -1.91
C PRO A 65 -9.66 9.89 -2.42
N MET A 66 -9.77 9.31 -3.62
CA MET A 66 -8.65 8.63 -4.27
C MET A 66 -7.55 9.64 -4.64
N THR A 67 -7.93 10.82 -5.13
CA THR A 67 -6.99 11.89 -5.47
C THR A 67 -6.32 12.44 -4.20
N SER A 68 -7.09 12.65 -3.13
CA SER A 68 -6.51 13.06 -1.84
C SER A 68 -5.59 12.00 -1.26
N ALA A 69 -5.93 10.71 -1.37
CA ALA A 69 -5.07 9.59 -0.94
C ALA A 69 -3.72 9.56 -1.68
N CYS A 70 -3.68 10.03 -2.94
CA CYS A 70 -2.43 10.15 -3.69
C CYS A 70 -1.64 11.42 -3.35
N ILE A 71 -2.32 12.56 -3.20
CA ILE A 71 -1.66 13.87 -3.02
C ILE A 71 -1.14 14.05 -1.60
N TYR A 72 -1.91 13.62 -0.59
CA TYR A 72 -1.59 13.86 0.81
C TYR A 72 -0.21 13.30 1.23
N PRO A 73 0.13 12.01 0.98
CA PRO A 73 1.44 11.49 1.38
C PRO A 73 2.60 12.21 0.70
N VAL A 74 2.45 12.58 -0.58
CA VAL A 74 3.49 13.29 -1.34
C VAL A 74 3.82 14.63 -0.70
N ILE A 75 2.80 15.43 -0.37
CA ILE A 75 2.97 16.75 0.26
C ILE A 75 3.53 16.59 1.67
N PHE A 76 2.97 15.67 2.45
CA PHE A 76 3.38 15.43 3.83
C PHE A 76 4.86 15.03 3.91
N TYR A 77 5.26 13.98 3.18
CA TYR A 77 6.65 13.53 3.20
C TYR A 77 7.61 14.55 2.57
N PHE A 78 7.17 15.35 1.60
CA PHE A 78 7.98 16.43 1.07
C PHE A 78 8.30 17.46 2.16
N ALA A 79 7.28 17.89 2.91
CA ALA A 79 7.45 18.86 3.98
C ALA A 79 8.39 18.36 5.08
N ILE A 80 8.20 17.12 5.56
CA ILE A 80 8.96 16.62 6.71
C ILE A 80 10.37 16.13 6.37
N ILE A 81 10.63 15.70 5.12
CA ILE A 81 11.94 15.18 4.70
C ILE A 81 12.79 16.26 4.04
N ILE A 82 12.20 17.09 3.15
CA ILE A 82 12.96 18.07 2.34
C ILE A 82 13.00 19.44 3.00
N LEU A 83 11.89 19.93 3.57
CA LEU A 83 11.80 21.29 4.13
C LEU A 83 12.20 21.37 5.61
N ASN A 84 12.25 20.22 6.30
CA ASN A 84 12.55 20.18 7.72
C ASN A 84 14.02 20.55 7.99
N THR A 85 14.26 21.29 9.07
CA THR A 85 15.59 21.82 9.42
C THR A 85 16.52 20.79 10.05
N CYS A 86 16.04 19.56 10.25
CA CYS A 86 16.80 18.50 10.88
C CYS A 86 17.95 18.03 9.97
N LYS A 87 19.15 17.86 10.56
CA LYS A 87 20.35 17.46 9.82
C LYS A 87 20.42 15.93 9.69
N ASN A 88 20.09 15.43 8.50
CA ASN A 88 20.24 14.01 8.20
C ASN A 88 21.70 13.55 8.29
N ARG A 89 21.93 12.42 8.97
CA ARG A 89 23.22 11.73 9.03
C ARG A 89 23.07 10.40 8.29
N TRP A 90 23.57 10.34 7.06
CA TRP A 90 23.46 9.15 6.24
C TRP A 90 24.70 8.26 6.36
N ASN A 91 24.51 6.97 6.62
CA ASN A 91 25.56 5.98 6.43
C ASN A 91 25.57 5.45 4.99
N TYR A 92 26.52 5.92 4.18
CA TYR A 92 26.66 5.49 2.78
C TYR A 92 27.20 4.07 2.59
N ASN A 93 27.57 3.39 3.68
CA ASN A 93 28.05 2.00 3.64
C ASN A 93 26.91 0.97 3.63
N LYS A 94 25.65 1.41 3.63
CA LYS A 94 24.49 0.54 3.48
C LYS A 94 23.95 0.57 2.05
N VAL A 95 23.15 -0.43 1.69
CA VAL A 95 22.53 -0.55 0.35
C VAL A 95 21.46 0.52 0.15
N PHE A 96 20.74 0.85 1.22
CA PHE A 96 19.70 1.87 1.23
C PHE A 96 20.17 3.11 2.00
N CYS A 97 19.61 4.26 1.64
CA CYS A 97 19.71 5.43 2.48
C CYS A 97 19.00 5.13 3.80
N GLU A 98 19.66 5.42 4.92
CA GLU A 98 19.13 5.12 6.25
C GLU A 98 17.82 5.88 6.55
N ILE A 99 17.32 5.72 7.78
CA ILE A 99 16.12 6.37 8.28
C ILE A 99 16.30 7.91 8.26
N PRO A 100 15.32 8.68 7.75
CA PRO A 100 15.36 10.14 7.82
C PRO A 100 15.35 10.64 9.27
N CYS A 101 16.01 11.77 9.52
CA CYS A 101 16.28 12.21 10.89
C CYS A 101 15.03 12.63 11.68
N TYR A 102 13.93 13.03 11.03
CA TYR A 102 12.68 13.36 11.73
C TYR A 102 12.18 12.18 12.57
N LEU A 103 12.40 10.94 12.11
CA LEU A 103 11.99 9.74 12.83
C LEU A 103 12.76 9.53 14.13
N MET A 104 13.99 10.03 14.21
CA MET A 104 14.90 9.86 15.35
C MET A 104 14.81 11.03 16.33
N ASP A 105 14.80 12.26 15.81
CA ASP A 105 14.95 13.47 16.62
C ASP A 105 13.60 14.09 17.02
N GLN A 106 12.53 13.85 16.26
CA GLN A 106 11.24 14.54 16.42
C GLN A 106 10.10 13.59 16.76
N LYS A 107 10.04 13.16 18.04
CA LYS A 107 9.05 12.21 18.58
C LYS A 107 7.59 12.50 18.17
N ILE A 108 7.18 13.77 18.13
CA ILE A 108 5.81 14.16 17.77
C ILE A 108 5.51 13.81 16.32
N LEU A 109 6.41 14.16 15.40
CA LEU A 109 6.26 13.86 13.97
C LEU A 109 6.35 12.37 13.70
N THR A 110 7.28 11.67 14.35
CA THR A 110 7.37 10.20 14.31
C THR A 110 6.05 9.57 14.75
N THR A 111 5.51 9.99 15.89
CA THR A 111 4.26 9.43 16.43
C THR A 111 3.08 9.72 15.51
N TYR A 112 3.01 10.92 14.92
CA TYR A 112 2.00 11.27 13.94
C TYR A 112 2.08 10.39 12.70
N ASP A 113 3.27 10.25 12.09
CA ASP A 113 3.52 9.42 10.91
C ASP A 113 3.07 7.97 11.15
N PHE A 114 3.50 7.36 12.27
CA PHE A 114 3.08 5.99 12.59
C PHE A 114 1.56 5.87 12.80
N ILE A 115 0.92 6.80 13.52
CA ILE A 115 -0.50 6.70 13.83
C ILE A 115 -1.37 7.03 12.61
N ALA A 116 -1.13 8.18 11.99
CA ALA A 116 -1.98 8.74 10.93
C ALA A 116 -1.71 8.08 9.57
N ASP A 117 -0.45 7.79 9.25
CA ASP A 117 -0.08 7.35 7.91
C ASP A 117 0.08 5.83 7.80
N VAL A 118 0.20 5.13 8.94
CA VAL A 118 0.35 3.68 8.97
C VAL A 118 -0.76 2.96 9.72
N VAL A 119 -0.94 3.22 11.02
CA VAL A 119 -1.92 2.50 11.85
C VAL A 119 -3.35 2.77 11.38
N PHE A 120 -3.69 4.04 11.13
CA PHE A 120 -5.04 4.42 10.72
C PHE A 120 -5.46 3.76 9.39
N PRO A 121 -4.67 3.80 8.29
CA PRO A 121 -5.01 3.09 7.07
C PRO A 121 -5.09 1.58 7.26
N ILE A 122 -4.20 0.96 8.04
CA ILE A 122 -4.25 -0.50 8.32
C ILE A 122 -5.56 -0.86 9.05
N CYS A 123 -5.94 -0.10 10.07
CA CYS A 123 -7.20 -0.30 10.78
C CYS A 123 -8.41 -0.09 9.86
N ALA A 124 -8.38 0.91 8.97
CA ALA A 124 -9.42 1.15 7.97
C ALA A 124 -9.54 -0.02 6.98
N ILE A 125 -8.41 -0.56 6.50
CA ILE A 125 -8.37 -1.75 5.64
C ILE A 125 -8.98 -2.95 6.38
N ALA A 126 -8.53 -3.22 7.60
CA ALA A 126 -8.99 -4.38 8.38
C ALA A 126 -10.50 -4.30 8.65
N THR A 127 -10.98 -3.17 9.14
CA THR A 127 -12.41 -2.96 9.44
C THR A 127 -13.27 -3.08 8.19
N ALA A 128 -12.91 -2.40 7.09
CA ALA A 128 -13.66 -2.48 5.83
C ALA A 128 -13.73 -3.91 5.28
N ASN A 129 -12.63 -4.66 5.34
CA ASN A 129 -12.58 -6.06 4.88
C ASN A 129 -13.38 -7.00 5.78
N ILE A 130 -13.30 -6.86 7.11
CA ILE A 130 -14.09 -7.65 8.06
C ILE A 130 -15.60 -7.40 7.82
N SER A 131 -16.01 -6.14 7.70
CA SER A 131 -17.41 -5.80 7.43
C SER A 131 -17.89 -6.33 6.08
N LEU A 132 -17.04 -6.36 5.06
CA LEU A 132 -17.33 -6.92 3.75
C LEU A 132 -17.52 -8.45 3.81
N ILE A 133 -16.67 -9.18 4.54
CA ILE A 133 -16.81 -10.63 4.77
C ILE A 133 -18.14 -10.94 5.45
N PHE A 134 -18.41 -10.25 6.56
CA PHE A 134 -19.62 -10.47 7.35
C PHE A 134 -20.88 -10.39 6.47
N ARG A 135 -20.94 -9.38 5.61
CA ARG A 135 -22.09 -9.21 4.72
C ARG A 135 -22.15 -10.23 3.59
N ILE A 136 -21.03 -10.63 3.01
CA ILE A 136 -21.01 -11.67 1.98
C ILE A 136 -21.54 -12.99 2.53
N VAL A 137 -21.22 -13.31 3.79
CA VAL A 137 -21.76 -14.49 4.48
C VAL A 137 -23.27 -14.33 4.69
N TRP A 138 -23.73 -13.15 5.14
CA TRP A 138 -25.15 -12.88 5.35
C TRP A 138 -25.98 -12.94 4.06
N GLN A 139 -25.47 -12.35 2.98
CA GLN A 139 -26.17 -12.21 1.69
C GLN A 139 -26.20 -13.51 0.87
N LYS A 140 -25.39 -14.51 1.23
CA LYS A 140 -25.38 -15.85 0.62
C LYS A 140 -26.77 -16.49 0.56
N ARG A 141 -27.66 -16.16 1.51
CA ARG A 141 -29.02 -16.73 1.60
C ARG A 141 -30.00 -16.22 0.53
N ARG A 142 -29.74 -15.11 -0.17
CA ARG A 142 -30.72 -14.50 -1.11
C ARG A 142 -30.36 -14.54 -2.60
N HIS A 143 -29.09 -14.47 -3.00
CA HIS A 143 -28.70 -14.39 -4.43
C HIS A 143 -27.40 -15.13 -4.78
N GLN A 144 -27.48 -16.42 -5.12
CA GLN A 144 -26.29 -17.27 -5.33
C GLN A 144 -25.40 -16.88 -6.54
N ALA A 145 -25.97 -16.45 -7.67
CA ALA A 145 -25.19 -16.18 -8.89
C ALA A 145 -24.32 -14.92 -8.77
N VAL A 146 -24.90 -13.80 -8.30
CA VAL A 146 -24.18 -12.54 -8.04
C VAL A 146 -23.16 -12.74 -6.90
N TRP A 147 -23.51 -13.56 -5.92
CA TRP A 147 -22.63 -13.89 -4.79
C TRP A 147 -21.32 -14.54 -5.23
N ARG A 148 -21.33 -15.50 -6.17
CA ARG A 148 -20.09 -16.14 -6.64
C ARG A 148 -19.12 -15.14 -7.28
N ARG A 149 -19.61 -14.12 -7.97
CA ARG A 149 -18.77 -13.07 -8.56
C ARG A 149 -18.18 -12.14 -7.50
N GLN A 150 -19.02 -11.69 -6.56
CA GLN A 150 -18.61 -10.83 -5.45
C GLN A 150 -17.60 -11.52 -4.52
N TYR A 151 -17.81 -12.81 -4.23
CA TYR A 151 -16.94 -13.61 -3.38
C TYR A 151 -15.51 -13.74 -3.94
N LYS A 152 -15.36 -13.90 -5.26
CA LYS A 152 -14.02 -13.97 -5.88
C LYS A 152 -13.22 -12.67 -5.71
N LEU A 153 -13.86 -11.52 -5.92
CA LEU A 153 -13.25 -10.20 -5.74
C LEU A 153 -12.94 -9.91 -4.27
N ALA A 154 -13.85 -10.29 -3.36
CA ALA A 154 -13.65 -10.19 -1.93
C ALA A 154 -12.45 -11.02 -1.47
N ARG A 155 -12.32 -12.25 -1.96
CA ARG A 155 -11.18 -13.12 -1.63
C ARG A 155 -9.85 -12.47 -2.02
N GLN A 156 -9.77 -11.83 -3.19
CA GLN A 156 -8.58 -11.10 -3.62
C GLN A 156 -8.20 -9.98 -2.62
N LEU A 157 -9.18 -9.17 -2.20
CA LEU A 157 -8.95 -8.13 -1.21
C LEU A 157 -8.43 -8.67 0.10
N ILE A 158 -9.03 -9.76 0.58
CA ILE A 158 -8.64 -10.37 1.85
C ILE A 158 -7.19 -10.84 1.78
N PHE A 159 -6.79 -11.48 0.67
CA PHE A 159 -5.39 -11.87 0.48
C PHE A 159 -4.45 -10.66 0.48
N ILE A 160 -4.81 -9.58 -0.22
CA ILE A 160 -3.99 -8.36 -0.23
C ILE A 160 -3.95 -7.76 1.19
N ALA A 161 -5.07 -7.66 1.87
CA ALA A 161 -5.16 -7.11 3.23
C ALA A 161 -4.32 -7.93 4.23
N VAL A 162 -4.38 -9.27 4.17
CA VAL A 162 -3.55 -10.15 4.99
C VAL A 162 -2.08 -9.91 4.72
N ILE A 163 -1.67 -9.80 3.46
CA ILE A 163 -0.28 -9.50 3.11
C ILE A 163 0.12 -8.14 3.66
N TYR A 164 -0.66 -7.08 3.43
CA TYR A 164 -0.33 -5.77 4.00
C TYR A 164 -0.22 -5.83 5.52
N THR A 165 -1.19 -6.43 6.23
CA THR A 165 -1.11 -6.55 7.69
C THR A 165 0.10 -7.35 8.14
N VAL A 166 0.39 -8.51 7.54
CA VAL A 166 1.52 -9.36 7.94
C VAL A 166 2.87 -8.67 7.71
N PHE A 167 3.02 -7.94 6.60
CA PHE A 167 4.28 -7.28 6.27
C PHE A 167 4.45 -5.93 6.99
N TRP A 168 3.37 -5.18 7.24
CA TRP A 168 3.43 -3.90 7.95
C TRP A 168 3.42 -4.04 9.47
N PHE A 169 2.77 -5.06 10.03
CA PHE A 169 2.63 -5.23 11.48
C PHE A 169 3.98 -5.32 12.23
N PRO A 170 4.98 -6.09 11.78
CA PRO A 170 6.28 -6.14 12.46
C PRO A 170 6.97 -4.77 12.46
N LEU A 171 6.86 -4.03 11.35
CA LEU A 171 7.43 -2.69 11.22
C LEU A 171 6.76 -1.69 12.16
N THR A 172 5.42 -1.65 12.19
CA THR A 172 4.68 -0.71 13.05
C THR A 172 4.88 -1.03 14.51
N PHE A 173 4.84 -2.31 14.88
CA PHE A 173 5.04 -2.75 16.25
C PHE A 173 6.45 -2.40 16.74
N ASN A 174 7.50 -2.72 15.98
CA ASN A 174 8.87 -2.34 16.35
C ASN A 174 9.06 -0.83 16.35
N GLY A 175 8.51 -0.10 15.37
CA GLY A 175 8.62 1.36 15.30
C GLY A 175 8.01 2.06 16.51
N LEU A 176 6.85 1.58 16.97
CA LEU A 176 6.23 2.06 18.21
C LEU A 176 7.10 1.74 19.43
N ILE A 177 7.61 0.50 19.54
CA ILE A 177 8.51 0.13 20.65
C ILE A 177 9.75 1.03 20.67
N ILE A 178 10.42 1.25 19.54
CA ILE A 178 11.61 2.09 19.46
C ILE A 178 11.31 3.53 19.87
N THR A 179 10.11 4.03 19.57
CA THR A 179 9.68 5.39 19.94
C THR A 179 9.60 5.57 21.46
N PHE A 180 9.18 4.53 22.20
CA PHE A 180 9.05 4.56 23.66
C PHE A 180 10.28 4.03 24.41
N ALA A 181 10.98 3.06 23.82
CA ALA A 181 12.14 2.37 24.39
C ALA A 181 13.24 2.24 23.30
N PRO A 182 14.05 3.29 23.09
CA PRO A 182 15.08 3.29 22.06
C PRO A 182 16.08 2.16 22.27
N SER A 183 16.22 1.29 21.28
CA SER A 183 17.18 0.18 21.29
C SER A 183 17.88 0.11 19.95
N ALA A 184 19.22 0.18 19.97
CA ALA A 184 20.04 0.08 18.76
C ALA A 184 19.82 -1.25 18.01
N ILE A 185 19.57 -2.34 18.76
CA ILE A 185 19.32 -3.67 18.20
C ILE A 185 17.97 -3.69 17.46
N LEU A 186 16.92 -3.10 18.04
CA LEU A 186 15.62 -3.02 17.37
C LEU A 186 15.68 -2.14 16.13
N GLN A 187 16.46 -1.04 16.18
CA GLN A 187 16.68 -0.18 15.03
C GLN A 187 17.40 -0.91 13.90
N SER A 188 18.47 -1.67 14.18
CA SER A 188 19.15 -2.45 13.15
C SER A 188 18.23 -3.51 12.54
N ILE A 189 17.47 -4.24 13.37
CA ILE A 189 16.51 -5.24 12.87
C ILE A 189 15.46 -4.59 11.97
N GLN A 190 14.93 -3.43 12.38
CA GLN A 190 13.92 -2.72 11.61
C GLN A 190 14.45 -2.30 10.23
N VAL A 191 15.63 -1.66 10.18
CA VAL A 191 16.24 -1.18 8.94
C VAL A 191 16.64 -2.32 8.02
N ASP A 192 17.33 -3.33 8.57
CA ASP A 192 17.99 -4.34 7.74
C ASP A 192 17.02 -5.42 7.26
N TYR A 193 15.94 -5.69 8.00
CA TYR A 193 14.99 -6.77 7.68
C TYR A 193 13.59 -6.27 7.34
N PHE A 194 12.98 -5.41 8.17
CA PHE A 194 11.56 -5.07 8.03
C PHE A 194 11.29 -4.11 6.87
N PHE A 195 12.17 -3.14 6.63
CA PHE A 195 12.07 -2.31 5.43
C PHE A 195 12.18 -3.15 4.14
N PHE A 196 13.08 -4.13 4.11
CA PHE A 196 13.20 -5.03 2.96
C PHE A 196 11.93 -5.86 2.71
N LEU A 197 11.28 -6.32 3.79
CA LEU A 197 10.01 -7.02 3.71
C LEU A 197 8.90 -6.16 3.06
N LEU A 198 8.83 -4.86 3.36
CA LEU A 198 7.86 -3.96 2.71
C LEU A 198 8.05 -3.86 1.20
N HIS A 199 9.30 -3.85 0.73
CA HIS A 199 9.61 -3.79 -0.71
C HIS A 199 9.13 -5.03 -1.48
N MET A 200 8.88 -6.15 -0.79
CA MET A 200 8.31 -7.34 -1.40
C MET A 200 6.81 -7.19 -1.69
N VAL A 201 6.10 -6.33 -0.96
CA VAL A 201 4.64 -6.18 -1.09
C VAL A 201 4.23 -5.72 -2.51
N PRO A 202 4.80 -4.64 -3.08
CA PRO A 202 4.52 -4.24 -4.45
C PRO A 202 4.85 -5.31 -5.49
N SER A 203 5.91 -6.09 -5.24
CA SER A 203 6.34 -7.18 -6.12
C SER A 203 5.36 -8.35 -6.12
N LEU A 204 4.66 -8.61 -5.01
CA LEU A 204 3.68 -9.69 -4.86
C LEU A 204 2.28 -9.33 -5.39
N LEU A 205 1.91 -8.05 -5.36
CA LEU A 205 0.62 -7.53 -5.84
C LEU A 205 0.20 -8.00 -7.26
N PRO A 206 1.07 -7.96 -8.29
CA PRO A 206 0.68 -8.42 -9.63
C PRO A 206 0.36 -9.92 -9.65
N PHE A 207 1.08 -10.76 -8.90
CA PHE A 207 0.83 -12.19 -8.84
C PHE A 207 -0.53 -12.51 -8.18
N ILE A 208 -0.86 -11.80 -7.09
CA ILE A 208 -2.16 -11.94 -6.41
C ILE A 208 -3.29 -11.46 -7.34
N SER A 209 -3.04 -10.40 -8.09
CA SER A 209 -4.03 -9.87 -9.04
C SER A 209 -4.27 -10.84 -10.20
N LEU A 210 -3.22 -11.42 -10.78
CA LEU A 210 -3.32 -12.40 -11.88
C LEU A 210 -4.07 -13.66 -11.46
N THR A 211 -3.79 -14.21 -10.28
CA THR A 211 -4.50 -15.41 -9.78
C THR A 211 -6.00 -15.17 -9.61
N CYS A 212 -6.40 -13.95 -9.29
CA CYS A 212 -7.80 -13.57 -9.10
C CYS A 212 -8.52 -13.13 -10.39
N LEU A 213 -7.78 -12.59 -11.38
CA LEU A 213 -8.27 -12.21 -12.71
C LEU A 213 -8.26 -13.35 -13.75
N SER A 214 -8.04 -14.60 -13.35
CA SER A 214 -7.99 -15.76 -14.27
C SER A 214 -9.18 -15.87 -15.24
N ASN A 215 -10.38 -15.37 -14.89
CA ASN A 215 -11.51 -15.34 -15.83
C ASN A 215 -11.34 -14.30 -16.94
N PHE A 216 -10.72 -13.15 -16.64
CA PHE A 216 -10.44 -12.12 -17.64
C PHE A 216 -9.35 -12.58 -18.62
N MET A 217 -8.32 -13.27 -18.11
CA MET A 217 -7.32 -13.94 -18.95
C MET A 217 -7.97 -14.96 -19.90
N LYS A 218 -8.91 -15.78 -19.40
CA LYS A 218 -9.68 -16.69 -20.26
C LYS A 218 -10.51 -15.95 -21.31
N THR A 219 -11.11 -14.81 -20.97
CA THR A 219 -11.85 -13.99 -21.94
C THR A 219 -10.94 -13.39 -23.01
N ILE A 220 -9.75 -12.89 -22.64
CA ILE A 220 -8.76 -12.37 -23.59
C ILE A 220 -8.26 -13.49 -24.50
N LEU A 221 -7.89 -14.65 -23.95
CA LEU A 221 -7.41 -15.81 -24.71
C LEU A 221 -8.48 -16.36 -25.67
N ASN A 222 -9.73 -16.44 -25.23
CA ASN A 222 -10.82 -16.86 -26.12
C ASN A 222 -11.10 -15.83 -27.21
N LYS A 223 -10.96 -14.53 -26.91
CA LYS A 223 -11.15 -13.45 -27.89
C LYS A 223 -9.98 -13.36 -28.88
N SER A 224 -8.75 -13.67 -28.47
CA SER A 224 -7.61 -13.71 -29.38
C SER A 224 -7.74 -14.88 -30.37
N GLN A 225 -8.26 -16.03 -29.93
CA GLN A 225 -8.52 -17.19 -30.79
C GLN A 225 -9.60 -16.94 -31.86
N THR A 226 -10.64 -16.15 -31.56
CA THR A 226 -11.70 -15.85 -32.53
C THR A 226 -11.30 -14.81 -33.59
N THR A 227 -10.22 -14.05 -33.38
CA THR A 227 -9.69 -13.10 -34.39
C THR A 227 -8.75 -13.71 -35.42
N ILE A 228 -8.37 -14.98 -35.28
CA ILE A 228 -7.62 -15.71 -36.32
C ILE A 228 -8.63 -16.17 -37.38
N VAL A 229 -9.10 -15.24 -38.20
CA VAL A 229 -9.85 -15.54 -39.42
C VAL A 229 -8.86 -16.11 -40.42
N PRO A 230 -9.08 -17.32 -40.98
CA PRO A 230 -8.20 -17.87 -41.99
C PRO A 230 -8.18 -16.96 -43.22
N LEU A 231 -6.98 -16.60 -43.69
CA LEU A 231 -6.79 -15.91 -44.95
C LEU A 231 -7.47 -16.73 -46.07
N PRO A 232 -8.34 -16.12 -46.90
CA PRO A 232 -8.92 -16.80 -48.05
C PRO A 232 -7.79 -17.23 -48.99
N ARG A 233 -7.85 -18.50 -49.42
CA ARG A 233 -7.00 -19.05 -50.49
C ARG A 233 -7.56 -18.69 -51.85
#